data_AF-A0A9P7GNT1-F1
#
_entry.id   AF-A0A9P7GNT1-F1
#
_cell.length_a   1.000
_cell.length_b   1.000
_cell.length_c   1.000
_cell.angle_alpha   90.00
_cell.angle_beta   90.00
_cell.angle_gamma   90.00
#
_symmetry.space_group_name_H-M   'P 1'
#
loop_
_entity.id
_entity.type
_entity.pdbx_description
1 polymer ?
#
loop_
_entity_poly.entity_id
_entity_poly.type
_entity_poly.pdbx_seq_one_letter_code
_entity_poly.pdbx_strand_id
1 'polypeptide(L)'
;MLGRTIYWQPQVAIDLGLLLQKLGILSSLAQNLRGWNPIPGTMLVVCDPASGEMYVDDDLTAVELNLLSGTYECPTGQGNQVSYLSWFPMTSTFEAGGEDYGRWNIYREEGYNRHTEEINNPARAESSRGPLNAQKWCDLMRGMKEMRQVMDNMERWSTEFIKNHLVK
;
A
#
# COMPACT_ATOMS: atom_id res chain seq x y z
N MET A 1 30.19 19.02 -12.60
CA MET A 1 29.76 18.16 -11.48
C MET A 1 28.78 17.16 -12.05
N LEU A 2 29.20 15.91 -12.23
CA LEU A 2 28.36 14.85 -12.77
C LEU A 2 27.45 14.33 -11.65
N GLY A 3 26.18 14.74 -11.68
CA GLY A 3 25.15 14.17 -10.82
C GLY A 3 25.05 12.68 -11.11
N ARG A 4 25.36 11.84 -10.11
CA ARG A 4 25.12 10.40 -10.19
C ARG A 4 23.61 10.18 -10.17
N THR A 5 23.00 10.12 -11.35
CA THR A 5 21.68 9.52 -11.50
C THR A 5 21.82 8.05 -11.14
N ILE A 6 21.36 7.68 -9.94
CA ILE A 6 21.23 6.28 -9.55
C ILE A 6 20.16 5.71 -10.48
N TYR A 7 20.58 4.95 -11.48
CA TYR A 7 19.67 4.18 -12.33
C TYR A 7 19.05 3.08 -11.47
N TRP A 8 17.93 3.39 -10.85
CA TRP A 8 17.05 2.40 -10.24
C TRP A 8 16.56 1.47 -11.34
N GLN A 9 16.81 0.17 -11.21
CA GLN A 9 16.26 -0.80 -12.16
C GLN A 9 14.76 -0.95 -11.87
N PRO A 10 13.88 -0.62 -12.83
CA PRO A 10 12.43 -0.71 -12.64
C PRO A 10 11.99 -2.09 -12.15
N GLN A 11 12.68 -3.13 -12.59
CA GLN A 11 12.38 -4.51 -12.22
C GLN A 11 12.50 -4.78 -10.71
N VAL A 12 13.50 -4.20 -10.03
CA VAL A 12 13.67 -4.39 -8.57
C VAL A 12 12.57 -3.65 -7.80
N ALA A 13 12.13 -2.48 -8.28
CA ALA A 13 11.03 -1.73 -7.68
C ALA A 13 9.69 -2.44 -7.88
N ILE A 14 9.53 -3.12 -9.01
CA ILE A 14 8.36 -3.93 -9.36
C ILE A 14 8.32 -5.21 -8.51
N ASP A 15 9.44 -5.92 -8.36
CA ASP A 15 9.46 -7.16 -7.59
C ASP A 15 9.28 -6.89 -6.08
N LEU A 16 9.84 -5.79 -5.57
CA LEU A 16 9.64 -5.32 -4.20
C LEU A 16 8.25 -4.70 -3.99
N GLY A 17 7.73 -3.92 -4.95
CA GLY A 17 6.37 -3.37 -4.90
C GLY A 17 5.30 -4.46 -4.84
N LEU A 18 5.52 -5.59 -5.52
CA LEU A 18 4.67 -6.78 -5.45
C LEU A 18 4.78 -7.41 -4.06
N LEU A 19 6.01 -7.56 -3.56
CA LEU A 19 6.27 -8.07 -2.22
C LEU A 19 5.59 -7.20 -1.17
N LEU A 20 5.39 -5.90 -1.37
CA LEU A 20 4.87 -4.96 -0.37
C LEU A 20 3.45 -4.49 -0.53
N GLN A 21 2.84 -4.61 -1.70
CA GLN A 21 1.40 -4.72 -1.73
C GLN A 21 0.97 -6.07 -1.14
N LYS A 22 1.71 -7.15 -1.42
CA LYS A 22 1.46 -8.44 -0.76
C LYS A 22 1.81 -8.40 0.73
N LEU A 23 2.89 -7.76 1.18
CA LEU A 23 3.27 -7.63 2.59
C LEU A 23 2.52 -6.54 3.33
N GLY A 24 2.13 -5.45 2.68
CA GLY A 24 1.26 -4.39 3.23
C GLY A 24 -0.18 -4.86 3.39
N ILE A 25 -0.60 -5.80 2.53
CA ILE A 25 -1.90 -6.46 2.67
C ILE A 25 -1.77 -7.75 3.46
N LEU A 26 -0.60 -8.38 3.55
CA LEU A 26 -0.30 -9.37 4.58
C LEU A 26 0.00 -8.73 5.92
N SER A 27 0.23 -7.42 6.03
CA SER A 27 0.34 -6.69 7.29
C SER A 27 -1.03 -6.15 7.68
N SER A 28 -1.86 -5.68 6.74
CA SER A 28 -3.30 -5.46 6.95
C SER A 28 -4.07 -6.77 7.19
N LEU A 29 -3.71 -7.86 6.50
CA LEU A 29 -4.13 -9.22 6.81
C LEU A 29 -3.34 -9.82 7.96
N ALA A 30 -2.19 -9.36 8.42
CA ALA A 30 -1.62 -9.81 9.69
C ALA A 30 -2.18 -8.97 10.83
N GLN A 31 -2.79 -7.82 10.54
CA GLN A 31 -3.65 -7.04 11.42
C GLN A 31 -5.05 -7.69 11.50
N ASN A 32 -5.56 -8.30 10.42
CA ASN A 32 -6.88 -8.98 10.36
C ASN A 32 -6.83 -10.51 10.59
N LEU A 33 -5.79 -11.20 10.11
CA LEU A 33 -5.27 -12.51 10.51
C LEU A 33 -4.12 -12.31 11.51
N ARG A 34 -4.28 -11.37 12.47
CA ARG A 34 -3.55 -11.47 13.73
C ARG A 34 -3.87 -12.87 14.24
N GLY A 35 -2.90 -13.78 14.15
CA GLY A 35 -2.65 -14.64 15.30
C GLY A 35 -2.74 -13.71 16.51
N TRP A 36 -3.80 -13.90 17.27
CA TRP A 36 -4.25 -13.08 18.37
C TRP A 36 -3.05 -12.48 19.14
N ASN A 37 -2.74 -11.22 18.90
CA ASN A 37 -1.85 -10.44 19.75
C ASN A 37 -2.73 -9.34 20.37
N PRO A 38 -3.39 -9.62 21.51
CA PRO A 38 -4.48 -8.81 22.05
C PRO A 38 -4.02 -7.51 22.69
N ILE A 39 -2.74 -7.14 22.59
CA ILE A 39 -2.14 -6.00 23.29
C ILE A 39 -1.49 -5.07 22.26
N PRO A 40 -1.97 -3.83 22.10
CA PRO A 40 -1.25 -2.81 21.36
C PRO A 40 0.17 -2.63 21.95
N GLY A 41 1.22 -2.77 21.13
CA GLY A 41 2.62 -2.57 21.55
C GLY A 41 3.44 -3.84 21.79
N THR A 42 2.96 -5.03 21.45
CA THR A 42 3.77 -6.27 21.49
C THR A 42 4.33 -6.62 20.10
N MET A 43 5.66 -6.61 19.97
CA MET A 43 6.39 -7.01 18.76
C MET A 43 6.40 -8.54 18.60
N LEU A 44 6.42 -9.02 17.35
CA LEU A 44 6.70 -10.43 17.06
C LEU A 44 8.19 -10.67 17.31
N VAL A 45 8.50 -11.62 18.20
CA VAL A 45 9.88 -12.04 18.46
C VAL A 45 10.03 -13.51 18.11
N VAL A 46 10.98 -13.82 17.24
CA VAL A 46 11.33 -15.18 16.84
C VAL A 46 12.73 -15.49 17.37
N CYS A 47 12.85 -16.50 18.23
CA CYS A 47 14.14 -16.98 18.70
C CYS A 47 14.59 -18.17 17.84
N ASP A 48 15.79 -18.10 17.28
CA ASP A 48 16.40 -19.26 16.64
C ASP A 48 16.94 -20.22 17.72
N PRO A 49 16.42 -21.45 17.80
CA PRO A 49 16.85 -22.42 18.81
C PRO A 49 18.29 -22.90 18.63
N ALA A 50 18.89 -22.74 17.43
CA ALA A 50 20.24 -23.19 17.15
C ALA A 50 21.30 -22.14 17.51
N SER A 51 21.05 -20.87 17.19
CA SER A 51 21.99 -19.76 17.45
C SER A 51 21.69 -19.01 18.76
N GLY A 52 20.45 -19.10 19.25
CA GLY A 52 19.97 -18.26 20.36
C GLY A 52 19.69 -16.81 19.97
N GLU A 53 19.78 -16.46 18.68
CA GLU A 53 19.48 -15.12 18.19
C GLU A 53 17.99 -14.82 18.26
N MET A 54 17.66 -13.57 18.55
CA MET A 54 16.28 -13.07 18.56
C MET A 54 16.07 -12.13 17.39
N TYR A 55 15.12 -12.47 16.54
CA TYR A 55 14.63 -11.65 15.45
C TYR A 55 13.38 -10.94 15.92
N VAL A 56 13.37 -9.61 15.80
CA VAL A 56 12.25 -8.77 16.21
C VAL A 56 11.67 -8.13 14.96
N ASP A 57 10.35 -8.22 14.80
CA ASP A 57 9.63 -7.48 13.77
C ASP A 57 9.47 -6.03 14.25
N ASP A 58 10.19 -5.11 13.62
CA ASP A 58 10.29 -3.69 14.00
C ASP A 58 9.31 -2.76 13.24
N ASP A 59 8.37 -3.36 12.49
CA ASP A 59 7.47 -2.67 11.54
C ASP A 59 8.23 -1.89 10.45
N LEU A 60 7.59 -1.68 9.30
CA LEU A 60 8.18 -0.87 8.23
C LEU A 60 8.13 0.62 8.58
N THR A 61 9.27 1.30 8.49
CA THR A 61 9.33 2.75 8.64
C THR A 61 8.63 3.46 7.46
N ALA A 62 8.18 4.69 7.67
CA ALA A 62 7.58 5.50 6.61
C ALA A 62 8.52 5.72 5.41
N VAL A 63 9.83 5.77 5.66
CA VAL A 63 10.84 5.91 4.60
C VAL A 63 10.91 4.64 3.76
N GLU A 64 10.89 3.47 4.40
CA GLU A 64 10.85 2.18 3.71
C GLU A 64 9.56 2.03 2.92
N LEU A 65 8.40 2.31 3.51
CA LEU A 65 7.12 2.31 2.79
C LEU A 65 7.16 3.20 1.54
N ASN A 66 7.69 4.41 1.63
CA ASN A 66 7.82 5.31 0.49
C ASN A 66 8.78 4.80 -0.58
N LEU A 67 9.93 4.26 -0.17
CA LEU A 67 10.92 3.64 -1.07
C LEU A 67 10.27 2.51 -1.87
N LEU A 68 9.44 1.72 -1.21
CA LEU A 68 8.82 0.53 -1.73
C LEU A 68 7.63 0.83 -2.64
N SER A 69 6.89 1.92 -2.37
CA SER A 69 5.93 2.50 -3.32
C SER A 69 6.61 3.11 -4.57
N GLY A 70 7.94 3.12 -4.63
CA GLY A 70 8.71 3.74 -5.70
C GLY A 70 8.51 5.25 -5.73
N THR A 71 8.53 5.89 -4.55
CA THR A 71 8.30 7.34 -4.40
C THR A 71 9.56 8.14 -4.70
N TYR A 72 9.40 9.19 -5.49
CA TYR A 72 10.42 10.17 -5.84
C TYR A 72 10.03 11.54 -5.32
N GLU A 73 11.02 12.23 -4.77
CA GLU A 73 10.96 13.67 -4.51
C GLU A 73 11.34 14.43 -5.77
N CYS A 74 10.38 15.13 -6.36
CA CYS A 74 10.57 15.92 -7.58
C CYS A 74 10.48 17.42 -7.25
N PRO A 75 11.58 18.19 -7.43
CA PRO A 75 11.52 19.64 -7.32
C PRO A 75 10.54 20.21 -8.34
N THR A 76 9.64 21.08 -7.90
CA THR A 76 8.62 21.68 -8.79
C THR A 76 9.14 22.85 -9.62
N GLY A 77 10.37 23.31 -9.34
CA GLY A 77 10.94 24.52 -9.92
C GLY A 77 10.39 25.83 -9.31
N GLN A 78 9.45 25.74 -8.36
CA GLN A 78 8.91 26.88 -7.62
C GLN A 78 9.44 26.89 -6.18
N GLY A 79 10.49 27.68 -5.94
CA GLY A 79 11.11 27.81 -4.61
C GLY A 79 11.55 26.46 -4.02
N ASN A 80 11.28 26.26 -2.73
CA ASN A 80 11.57 25.02 -2.00
C ASN A 80 10.43 23.99 -2.06
N GLN A 81 9.48 24.12 -3.01
CA GLN A 81 8.38 23.18 -3.11
C GLN A 81 8.79 21.89 -3.83
N VAL A 82 8.55 20.77 -3.16
CA VAL A 82 8.76 19.42 -3.68
C VAL A 82 7.41 18.75 -3.92
N SER A 83 7.31 17.97 -4.98
CA SER A 83 6.18 17.09 -5.27
C SER A 83 6.63 15.64 -5.12
N TYR A 84 5.80 14.83 -4.45
CA TYR A 84 6.00 13.39 -4.35
C TYR A 84 5.28 12.70 -5.50
N LEU A 85 6.02 11.90 -6.28
CA LEU A 85 5.49 11.06 -7.35
C LEU A 85 5.85 9.61 -7.08
N SER A 86 4.93 8.67 -7.24
CA SER A 86 5.17 7.24 -6.96
C SER A 86 4.64 6.33 -8.06
N TRP A 87 5.30 5.19 -8.27
CA TRP A 87 4.87 4.15 -9.21
C TRP A 87 3.75 3.27 -8.65
N PHE A 88 3.61 3.21 -7.33
CA PHE A 88 2.51 2.53 -6.66
C PHE A 88 1.85 3.48 -5.66
N PRO A 89 0.59 3.23 -5.24
CA PRO A 89 -0.05 4.05 -4.23
C PRO A 89 0.78 4.03 -2.94
N MET A 90 0.98 5.21 -2.36
CA MET A 90 1.57 5.33 -1.02
C MET A 90 0.62 4.72 0.01
N THR A 91 1.14 4.17 1.10
CA THR A 91 0.35 3.52 2.18
C THR A 91 -0.79 4.42 2.65
N SER A 92 -0.51 5.71 2.93
CA SER A 92 -1.53 6.67 3.36
C SER A 92 -2.64 6.90 2.33
N THR A 93 -2.31 6.83 1.04
CA THR A 93 -3.29 6.97 -0.05
C THR A 93 -4.09 5.69 -0.25
N PHE A 94 -3.46 4.53 -0.02
CA PHE A 94 -4.10 3.24 -0.09
C PHE A 94 -5.13 3.07 1.03
N GLU A 95 -4.75 3.30 2.28
CA GLU A 95 -5.59 3.18 3.48
C GLU A 95 -6.79 4.14 3.45
N ALA A 96 -6.60 5.34 2.90
CA ALA A 96 -7.68 6.31 2.71
C ALA A 96 -8.55 6.03 1.47
N GLY A 97 -8.15 5.06 0.64
CA GLY A 97 -8.79 4.72 -0.63
C GLY A 97 -9.98 3.77 -0.46
N GLY A 98 -10.94 3.85 -1.37
CA GLY A 98 -12.13 2.98 -1.37
C GLY A 98 -11.86 1.54 -1.81
N GLU A 99 -10.60 1.20 -2.08
CA GLU A 99 -10.20 -0.13 -2.51
C GLU A 99 -9.37 -0.88 -1.44
N ASP A 100 -9.17 -0.30 -0.25
CA ASP A 100 -8.64 -1.05 0.90
C ASP A 100 -9.71 -1.99 1.45
N TYR A 101 -9.73 -3.21 0.90
CA TYR A 101 -10.66 -4.25 1.32
C TYR A 101 -10.13 -5.08 2.51
N GLY A 102 -8.99 -4.70 3.10
CA GLY A 102 -8.31 -5.46 4.15
C GLY A 102 -7.79 -6.84 3.71
N ARG A 103 -7.86 -7.15 2.40
CA ARG A 103 -7.36 -8.40 1.81
C ARG A 103 -6.96 -8.24 0.35
N TRP A 104 -6.04 -9.09 -0.10
CA TRP A 104 -5.62 -9.14 -1.49
C TRP A 104 -6.63 -9.97 -2.28
N ASN A 105 -7.23 -9.37 -3.28
CA ASN A 105 -8.23 -10.02 -4.12
C ASN A 105 -7.77 -10.06 -5.58
N ILE A 106 -8.46 -10.85 -6.41
CA ILE A 106 -8.11 -11.04 -7.83
C ILE A 106 -8.10 -9.69 -8.56
N TYR A 107 -9.06 -8.81 -8.28
CA TYR A 107 -9.13 -7.48 -8.87
C TYR A 107 -7.88 -6.63 -8.56
N ARG A 108 -7.31 -6.75 -7.35
CA ARG A 108 -6.06 -6.07 -6.97
C ARG A 108 -4.85 -6.65 -7.69
N GLU A 109 -4.75 -7.98 -7.75
CA GLU A 109 -3.67 -8.65 -8.48
C GLU A 109 -3.69 -8.26 -9.97
N GLU A 110 -4.88 -8.23 -10.59
CA GLU A 110 -5.04 -7.79 -11.98
C GLU A 110 -4.65 -6.31 -12.17
N GLY A 111 -5.10 -5.43 -11.28
CA GLY A 111 -4.73 -4.00 -11.32
C GLY A 111 -3.23 -3.78 -11.17
N TYR A 112 -2.59 -4.53 -10.27
CA TYR A 112 -1.16 -4.52 -10.05
C TYR A 112 -0.37 -5.00 -11.28
N ASN A 113 -0.75 -6.15 -11.83
CA ASN A 113 -0.08 -6.74 -12.99
C ASN A 113 -0.22 -5.84 -14.21
N ARG A 114 -1.41 -5.26 -14.44
CA ARG A 114 -1.63 -4.26 -15.48
C ARG A 114 -0.69 -3.06 -15.32
N HIS A 115 -0.58 -2.49 -14.11
CA HIS A 115 0.28 -1.34 -13.89
C HIS A 115 1.77 -1.67 -14.05
N THR A 116 2.18 -2.86 -13.59
CA THR A 116 3.53 -3.39 -13.80
C THR A 116 3.87 -3.54 -15.28
N GLU A 117 2.93 -4.07 -16.07
CA GLU A 117 3.09 -4.17 -17.52
C GLU A 117 3.19 -2.80 -18.19
N GLU A 118 2.42 -1.81 -17.73
CA GLU A 118 2.50 -0.42 -18.22
C GLU A 118 3.87 0.21 -17.94
N ILE A 119 4.43 -0.02 -16.75
CA ILE A 119 5.77 0.47 -16.37
C ILE A 119 6.85 -0.17 -17.25
N ASN A 120 6.77 -1.49 -17.45
CA ASN A 120 7.75 -2.25 -18.22
C ASN A 120 7.62 -2.04 -19.74
N ASN A 121 6.43 -1.70 -20.22
CA ASN A 121 6.14 -1.51 -21.63
C ASN A 121 5.45 -0.15 -21.89
N PRO A 122 6.22 0.95 -21.89
CA PRO A 122 5.66 2.29 -22.05
C PRO A 122 4.98 2.51 -23.42
N ALA A 123 5.24 1.66 -24.41
CA ALA A 123 4.55 1.68 -25.70
C ALA A 123 3.13 1.09 -25.66
N ARG A 124 2.82 0.25 -24.67
CA ARG A 124 1.48 -0.31 -24.41
C ARG A 124 0.65 0.50 -23.42
N ALA A 125 1.27 1.44 -22.72
CA ALA A 125 0.56 2.27 -21.78
C ALA A 125 -0.43 3.17 -22.55
N GLU A 126 -1.74 2.87 -22.48
CA GLU A 126 -2.81 3.73 -23.02
C GLU A 126 -2.72 5.17 -22.52
N SER A 127 -2.00 5.35 -21.42
CA SER A 127 -1.57 6.63 -20.94
C SER A 127 -0.08 6.53 -20.62
N SER A 128 0.77 7.34 -21.27
CA SER A 128 2.16 7.61 -20.88
C SER A 128 2.21 8.20 -19.45
N ARG A 129 1.87 7.40 -18.45
CA ARG A 129 1.79 7.82 -17.06
C ARG A 129 3.04 7.29 -16.39
N GLY A 130 4.04 8.17 -16.35
CA GLY A 130 5.09 8.06 -15.35
C GLY A 130 4.51 8.09 -13.92
N PRO A 131 5.37 8.16 -12.89
CA PRO A 131 4.93 8.08 -11.51
C PRO A 131 3.87 9.16 -11.20
N LEU A 132 2.88 8.78 -10.40
CA LEU A 132 1.69 9.58 -10.12
C LEU A 132 1.80 10.29 -8.77
N ASN A 133 1.17 11.45 -8.65
CA ASN A 133 1.07 12.13 -7.36
C ASN A 133 -0.06 11.53 -6.50
N ALA A 134 -0.07 11.91 -5.22
CA ALA A 134 -1.09 11.46 -4.25
C ALA A 134 -2.53 11.65 -4.76
N GLN A 135 -2.84 12.79 -5.39
CA GLN A 135 -4.20 13.08 -5.86
C GLN A 135 -4.65 12.11 -6.96
N LYS A 136 -3.79 11.85 -7.95
CA LYS A 136 -4.07 10.89 -9.02
C LYS A 136 -4.23 9.47 -8.46
N TRP A 137 -3.43 9.10 -7.47
CA TRP A 137 -3.63 7.84 -6.75
C TRP A 137 -4.96 7.81 -6.01
N CYS A 138 -5.34 8.85 -5.27
CA CYS A 138 -6.66 8.92 -4.62
C CYS A 138 -7.80 8.76 -5.63
N ASP A 139 -7.68 9.37 -6.81
CA ASP A 139 -8.70 9.28 -7.85
C ASP A 139 -8.79 7.87 -8.46
N LEU A 140 -7.66 7.20 -8.68
CA LEU A 140 -7.61 5.80 -9.14
C LEU A 140 -8.11 4.83 -8.08
N MET A 141 -7.70 5.04 -6.83
CA MET A 141 -8.00 4.19 -5.68
C MET A 141 -9.35 4.50 -5.04
N ARG A 142 -10.11 5.43 -5.61
CA ARG A 142 -11.44 5.78 -5.11
C ARG A 142 -12.37 4.56 -5.21
N GLY A 143 -12.14 3.67 -6.17
CA GLY A 143 -12.98 2.51 -6.44
C GLY A 143 -14.33 2.87 -7.06
N MET A 144 -15.21 1.87 -7.20
CA MET A 144 -16.56 2.07 -7.72
C MET A 144 -17.45 2.77 -6.70
N LYS A 145 -18.23 3.77 -7.14
CA LYS A 145 -19.13 4.54 -6.26
C LYS A 145 -20.17 3.65 -5.61
N GLU A 146 -20.68 2.70 -6.38
CA GLU A 146 -21.67 1.71 -6.01
C GLU A 146 -21.12 0.84 -4.87
N MET A 147 -19.87 0.38 -4.99
CA MET A 147 -19.24 -0.45 -3.96
C MET A 147 -19.07 0.32 -2.64
N ARG A 148 -18.67 1.60 -2.69
CA ARG A 148 -18.59 2.44 -1.49
C ARG A 148 -19.94 2.57 -0.80
N GLN A 149 -21.00 2.82 -1.57
CA GLN A 149 -22.36 2.90 -1.01
C GLN A 149 -22.82 1.59 -0.38
N VAL A 150 -22.43 0.43 -0.93
CA VAL A 150 -22.72 -0.88 -0.34
C VAL A 150 -21.99 -1.05 0.99
N MET A 151 -20.70 -0.71 1.05
CA MET A 151 -19.90 -0.78 2.28
C MET A 151 -20.46 0.14 3.38
N ASP A 152 -20.77 1.40 3.05
CA ASP A 152 -21.36 2.35 3.99
C ASP A 152 -22.71 1.85 4.56
N ASN A 153 -23.55 1.27 3.69
CA ASN A 153 -24.83 0.70 4.12
C ASN A 153 -24.64 -0.55 4.98
N MET A 154 -23.69 -1.41 4.63
CA MET A 154 -23.37 -2.61 5.39
C MET A 154 -22.86 -2.28 6.79
N GLU A 155 -21.96 -1.30 6.92
CA GLU A 155 -21.46 -0.82 8.21
C GLU A 155 -22.58 -0.18 9.06
N ARG A 156 -23.43 0.63 8.43
CA ARG A 156 -24.60 1.21 9.11
C ARG A 156 -25.52 0.12 9.66
N TRP A 157 -25.91 -0.86 8.83
CA TRP A 157 -26.81 -1.94 9.24
C TRP A 157 -26.17 -2.86 10.29
N SER A 158 -24.88 -3.17 10.17
CA SER A 158 -24.19 -3.98 11.17
C SER A 158 -24.13 -3.26 12.53
N THR A 159 -23.83 -1.96 12.52
CA THR A 159 -23.80 -1.13 13.73
C THR A 159 -25.18 -1.05 14.40
N GLU A 160 -26.24 -0.84 13.62
CA GLU A 160 -27.62 -0.84 14.12
C GLU A 160 -28.00 -2.19 14.72
N PHE A 161 -27.63 -3.29 14.05
CA PHE A 161 -27.89 -4.64 14.54
C PHE A 161 -27.21 -4.90 15.89
N ILE A 162 -25.90 -4.61 16.01
CA ILE A 162 -25.11 -4.80 17.23
C ILE A 162 -25.70 -3.98 18.38
N LYS A 163 -25.99 -2.69 18.15
CA LYS A 163 -26.58 -1.81 19.18
C LYS A 163 -27.90 -2.33 19.70
N ASN A 164 -28.75 -2.88 18.83
CA ASN A 164 -30.09 -3.33 19.21
C ASN A 164 -30.11 -4.70 19.89
N HIS A 165 -29.09 -5.55 19.69
CA HIS A 165 -29.14 -6.96 20.12
C HIS A 165 -28.00 -7.41 21.04
N LEU A 166 -26.85 -6.71 21.06
CA LEU A 166 -25.64 -7.15 21.78
C LEU A 166 -25.22 -6.23 22.93
N VAL A 167 -25.76 -5.01 23.01
CA VAL A 167 -25.52 -4.10 24.14
C VAL A 167 -26.78 -4.08 25.02
N LYS A 168 -26.87 -5.01 25.96
CA LYS A 168 -27.82 -4.98 27.09
C LYS A 168 -27.05 -4.93 28.40
#